data_AF-A0A9E4BIQ7-F1
#
_entry.id   AF-A0A9E4BIQ7-F1
#
_cell.length_a   1.000
_cell.length_b   1.000
_cell.length_c   1.000
_cell.angle_alpha   90.00
_cell.angle_beta   90.00
_cell.angle_gamma   90.00
#
_symmetry.space_group_name_H-M   'P 1'
#
loop_
_entity.id
_entity.type
_entity.pdbx_description
1 polymer ?
#
loop_
_entity_poly.entity_id
_entity_poly.type
_entity_poly.pdbx_seq_one_letter_code
_entity_poly.pdbx_strand_id
1 'polypeptide(L)'
;QTEYPNLEVDNCELWGWSHGAIFLQAGSTDNHIHHNYFHHNQRYGLGYGVVLDQSNALIEANLFDWCRHHIAGTGRPGTSYEARYNLILENANSHSFDMHGGRDRGDDTHIAGDLMLIHHNTFHATSVPAIVIRGIPQESAEIYNNWFLHTNPTDAIKQNNATGNMRHYTNQYTPNRVLKD
;
A
#
# COMPACT_ATOMS: atom_id res chain seq x y z
N GLN A 1 -16.52 1.70 -6.58
CA GLN A 1 -16.50 0.54 -5.67
C GLN A 1 -16.96 -0.70 -6.41
N THR A 2 -16.46 -1.90 -6.06
CA THR A 2 -16.93 -3.17 -6.64
C THR A 2 -16.88 -4.29 -5.60
N GLU A 3 -17.82 -5.22 -5.70
CA GLU A 3 -17.86 -6.50 -4.97
C GLU A 3 -17.61 -7.71 -5.91
N TYR A 4 -17.43 -7.44 -7.20
CA TYR A 4 -17.25 -8.46 -8.23
C TYR A 4 -15.77 -8.72 -8.52
N PRO A 5 -15.41 -9.95 -8.93
CA PRO A 5 -14.04 -10.28 -9.28
C PRO A 5 -13.65 -9.76 -10.66
N ASN A 6 -12.34 -9.74 -10.95
CA ASN A 6 -11.74 -9.38 -12.23
C ASN A 6 -12.01 -7.93 -12.67
N LEU A 7 -12.02 -6.97 -11.74
CA LEU A 7 -11.99 -5.56 -12.14
C LEU A 7 -10.62 -5.22 -12.73
N GLU A 8 -10.61 -4.66 -13.94
CA GLU A 8 -9.45 -4.01 -14.55
C GLU A 8 -9.63 -2.50 -14.55
N VAL A 9 -8.63 -1.78 -14.04
CA VAL A 9 -8.54 -0.31 -14.15
C VAL A 9 -7.17 0.00 -14.74
N ASP A 10 -7.16 0.36 -16.02
CA ASP A 10 -5.96 0.63 -16.80
C ASP A 10 -5.95 2.07 -17.32
N ASN A 11 -4.77 2.70 -17.30
CA ASN A 11 -4.48 3.95 -18.02
C ASN A 11 -5.46 5.11 -17.73
N CYS A 12 -5.93 5.22 -16.48
CA CYS A 12 -6.83 6.27 -16.02
C CYS A 12 -6.11 7.35 -15.20
N GLU A 13 -6.68 8.56 -15.20
CA GLU A 13 -6.36 9.63 -14.24
C GLU A 13 -7.44 9.67 -13.15
N LEU A 14 -7.05 9.57 -11.87
CA LEU A 14 -7.95 9.32 -10.75
C LEU A 14 -7.69 10.31 -9.61
N TRP A 15 -8.51 11.37 -9.54
CA TRP A 15 -8.30 12.48 -8.61
C TRP A 15 -9.59 13.06 -8.01
N GLY A 16 -9.43 13.76 -6.88
CA GLY A 16 -10.51 14.50 -6.21
C GLY A 16 -11.41 13.65 -5.30
N TRP A 17 -11.01 12.44 -4.94
CA TRP A 17 -11.84 11.51 -4.16
C TRP A 17 -11.68 11.70 -2.65
N SER A 18 -12.80 11.99 -1.96
CA SER A 18 -12.78 12.27 -0.51
C SER A 18 -12.62 11.04 0.40
N HIS A 19 -12.75 9.83 -0.15
CA HIS A 19 -12.57 8.57 0.56
C HIS A 19 -11.43 7.77 -0.06
N GLY A 20 -11.64 7.22 -1.26
CA GLY A 20 -10.63 6.57 -2.07
C GLY A 20 -11.07 6.47 -3.52
N ALA A 21 -10.14 6.50 -4.47
CA ALA A 21 -10.46 6.44 -5.90
C ALA A 21 -11.02 5.07 -6.30
N ILE A 22 -10.39 4.00 -5.82
CA ILE A 22 -10.84 2.62 -6.01
C ILE A 22 -11.11 2.02 -4.64
N PHE A 23 -12.29 1.39 -4.49
CA PHE A 23 -12.65 0.63 -3.30
C PHE A 23 -13.11 -0.77 -3.70
N LEU A 24 -12.26 -1.75 -3.41
CA LEU A 24 -12.50 -3.18 -3.59
C LEU A 24 -13.11 -3.72 -2.29
N GLN A 25 -14.29 -4.31 -2.40
CA GLN A 25 -15.06 -4.82 -1.28
C GLN A 25 -15.06 -6.35 -1.25
N ALA A 26 -15.62 -6.90 -0.18
CA ALA A 26 -15.66 -8.34 0.04
C ALA A 26 -16.24 -9.07 -1.18
N GLY A 27 -15.51 -10.08 -1.66
CA GLY A 27 -15.86 -10.85 -2.86
C GLY A 27 -15.19 -10.36 -4.15
N SER A 28 -14.58 -9.17 -4.14
CA SER A 28 -13.79 -8.68 -5.27
C SER A 28 -12.38 -9.28 -5.25
N THR A 29 -12.15 -10.27 -6.11
CA THR A 29 -10.85 -10.96 -6.26
C THR A 29 -10.28 -10.78 -7.66
N ASP A 30 -8.99 -11.05 -7.82
CA ASP A 30 -8.29 -11.08 -9.12
C ASP A 30 -8.36 -9.74 -9.86
N ASN A 31 -8.35 -8.64 -9.09
CA ASN A 31 -8.40 -7.29 -9.63
C ASN A 31 -7.03 -6.83 -10.12
N HIS A 32 -7.00 -6.04 -11.19
CA HIS A 32 -5.79 -5.51 -11.78
C HIS A 32 -5.90 -3.99 -11.94
N ILE A 33 -5.01 -3.26 -11.25
CA ILE A 33 -4.99 -1.81 -11.24
C ILE A 33 -3.62 -1.36 -11.74
N HIS A 34 -3.54 -0.85 -12.97
CA HIS A 34 -2.26 -0.58 -13.60
C HIS A 34 -2.20 0.62 -14.55
N HIS A 35 -0.99 1.17 -14.72
CA HIS A 35 -0.72 2.36 -15.55
C HIS A 35 -1.58 3.59 -15.25
N ASN A 36 -2.14 3.71 -14.05
CA ASN A 36 -2.97 4.85 -13.70
C ASN A 36 -2.14 5.97 -13.05
N TYR A 37 -2.70 7.17 -13.05
CA TYR A 37 -2.22 8.29 -12.24
C TYR A 37 -3.23 8.63 -11.15
N PHE A 38 -2.87 8.39 -9.89
CA PHE A 38 -3.67 8.75 -8.73
C PHE A 38 -3.10 10.00 -8.07
N HIS A 39 -3.92 11.05 -7.92
CA HIS A 39 -3.48 12.28 -7.28
C HIS A 39 -4.61 13.07 -6.61
N HIS A 40 -4.25 13.96 -5.69
CA HIS A 40 -5.16 14.92 -5.05
C HIS A 40 -6.40 14.27 -4.42
N ASN A 41 -6.20 13.10 -3.81
CA ASN A 41 -7.25 12.38 -3.08
C ASN A 41 -7.18 12.66 -1.57
N GLN A 42 -6.15 13.37 -1.09
CA GLN A 42 -5.96 13.64 0.34
C GLN A 42 -7.16 14.30 1.03
N ARG A 43 -7.47 13.78 2.22
CA ARG A 43 -8.37 14.40 3.19
C ARG A 43 -7.88 14.12 4.60
N TYR A 44 -8.21 14.98 5.56
CA TYR A 44 -7.94 14.65 6.96
C TYR A 44 -8.63 13.33 7.37
N GLY A 45 -7.84 12.34 7.76
CA GLY A 45 -8.28 11.00 8.17
C GLY A 45 -8.64 10.02 7.04
N LEU A 46 -8.71 10.46 5.77
CA LEU A 46 -9.11 9.64 4.61
C LEU A 46 -8.29 10.02 3.37
N GLY A 47 -8.67 9.55 2.18
CA GLY A 47 -8.10 10.04 0.94
C GLY A 47 -7.11 9.07 0.32
N TYR A 48 -7.64 7.98 -0.21
CA TYR A 48 -6.89 6.82 -0.63
C TYR A 48 -6.76 6.72 -2.16
N GLY A 49 -5.70 6.10 -2.66
CA GLY A 49 -5.65 5.67 -4.06
C GLY A 49 -6.52 4.42 -4.23
N VAL A 50 -6.03 3.30 -3.71
CA VAL A 50 -6.73 2.00 -3.72
C VAL A 50 -7.02 1.55 -2.28
N VAL A 51 -8.25 1.13 -2.03
CA VAL A 51 -8.71 0.58 -0.75
C VAL A 51 -9.17 -0.86 -0.96
N LEU A 52 -8.72 -1.76 -0.09
CA LEU A 52 -9.07 -3.18 -0.11
C LEU A 52 -9.76 -3.57 1.20
N ASP A 53 -10.94 -4.19 1.12
CA ASP A 53 -11.66 -4.76 2.25
C ASP A 53 -12.09 -6.19 1.94
N GLN A 54 -11.40 -7.17 2.52
CA GLN A 54 -11.65 -8.60 2.27
C GLN A 54 -11.62 -8.95 0.76
N SER A 55 -10.67 -8.34 0.05
CA SER A 55 -10.48 -8.37 -1.39
C SER A 55 -9.00 -8.54 -1.73
N ASN A 56 -8.68 -8.88 -2.99
CA ASN A 56 -7.30 -8.91 -3.46
C ASN A 56 -7.10 -8.17 -4.79
N ALA A 57 -5.87 -7.70 -5.02
CA ALA A 57 -5.49 -7.05 -6.26
C ALA A 57 -3.99 -7.13 -6.56
N LEU A 58 -3.68 -7.15 -7.85
CA LEU A 58 -2.38 -6.74 -8.38
C LEU A 58 -2.44 -5.24 -8.71
N ILE A 59 -1.59 -4.46 -8.06
CA ILE A 59 -1.52 -3.00 -8.19
C ILE A 59 -0.13 -2.66 -8.73
N GLU A 60 -0.02 -2.43 -10.04
CA GLU A 60 1.30 -2.29 -10.68
C GLU A 60 1.46 -1.13 -11.65
N ALA A 61 2.69 -0.64 -11.78
CA ALA A 61 3.04 0.39 -12.77
C ALA A 61 2.20 1.69 -12.67
N ASN A 62 1.65 2.01 -11.50
CA ASN A 62 0.90 3.25 -11.29
C ASN A 62 1.82 4.38 -10.81
N LEU A 63 1.43 5.60 -11.16
CA LEU A 63 1.97 6.83 -10.58
C LEU A 63 1.04 7.30 -9.46
N PHE A 64 1.61 7.53 -8.29
CA PHE A 64 0.89 7.88 -7.07
C PHE A 64 1.45 9.18 -6.50
N ASP A 65 0.58 10.16 -6.27
CA ASP A 65 0.93 11.40 -5.57
C ASP A 65 -0.25 11.89 -4.73
N TRP A 66 -0.04 12.84 -3.82
CA TRP A 66 -1.14 13.56 -3.14
C TRP A 66 -2.29 12.67 -2.63
N CYS A 67 -1.98 11.48 -2.08
CA CYS A 67 -2.89 10.64 -1.31
C CYS A 67 -2.47 10.62 0.17
N ARG A 68 -3.39 10.23 1.06
CA ARG A 68 -3.08 9.94 2.47
C ARG A 68 -2.42 8.58 2.61
N HIS A 69 -3.08 7.56 2.04
CA HIS A 69 -2.49 6.25 1.74
C HIS A 69 -2.70 6.00 0.25
N HIS A 70 -1.63 5.71 -0.49
CA HIS A 70 -1.72 5.31 -1.89
C HIS A 70 -2.40 3.96 -2.03
N ILE A 71 -2.08 3.02 -1.14
CA ILE A 71 -2.76 1.73 -0.99
C ILE A 71 -3.11 1.55 0.48
N ALA A 72 -4.34 1.16 0.79
CA ALA A 72 -4.78 0.82 2.13
C ALA A 72 -5.60 -0.47 2.14
N GLY A 73 -5.30 -1.38 3.06
CA GLY A 73 -6.16 -2.53 3.37
C GLY A 73 -6.84 -2.39 4.72
N THR A 74 -8.05 -2.89 4.87
CA THR A 74 -8.78 -2.86 6.16
C THR A 74 -8.17 -3.77 7.22
N GLY A 75 -7.29 -4.69 6.84
CA GLY A 75 -6.67 -5.63 7.77
C GLY A 75 -7.57 -6.77 8.19
N ARG A 76 -8.77 -6.89 7.62
CA ARG A 76 -9.64 -8.06 7.84
C ARG A 76 -9.05 -9.28 7.12
N PRO A 77 -9.23 -10.50 7.67
CA PRO A 77 -8.96 -11.75 6.95
C PRO A 77 -9.55 -11.73 5.54
N GLY A 78 -8.80 -12.21 4.54
CA GLY A 78 -9.16 -12.14 3.12
C GLY A 78 -8.68 -10.88 2.41
N THR A 79 -8.01 -9.94 3.09
CA THR A 79 -7.45 -8.73 2.47
C THR A 79 -5.99 -8.93 2.11
N SER A 80 -5.67 -8.88 0.81
CA SER A 80 -4.32 -9.11 0.29
C SER A 80 -3.99 -8.18 -0.87
N TYR A 81 -2.73 -7.87 -1.12
CA TYR A 81 -2.32 -7.20 -2.36
C TYR A 81 -0.89 -7.51 -2.78
N GLU A 82 -0.65 -7.49 -4.08
CA GLU A 82 0.69 -7.37 -4.66
C GLU A 82 0.83 -5.95 -5.22
N ALA A 83 1.81 -5.21 -4.71
CA ALA A 83 2.16 -3.88 -5.18
C ALA A 83 3.54 -3.91 -5.80
N ARG A 84 3.64 -3.67 -7.12
CA ARG A 84 4.93 -3.68 -7.83
C ARG A 84 5.09 -2.63 -8.90
N TYR A 85 6.33 -2.20 -9.16
CA TYR A 85 6.66 -1.24 -10.22
C TYR A 85 5.94 0.11 -10.11
N ASN A 86 5.33 0.43 -8.96
CA ASN A 86 4.69 1.73 -8.77
C ASN A 86 5.74 2.81 -8.45
N LEU A 87 5.45 4.04 -8.89
CA LEU A 87 6.21 5.22 -8.50
C LEU A 87 5.37 6.07 -7.55
N ILE A 88 5.88 6.23 -6.32
CA ILE A 88 5.24 7.03 -5.27
C ILE A 88 5.99 8.35 -5.16
N LEU A 89 5.33 9.44 -5.53
CA LEU A 89 5.84 10.81 -5.48
C LEU A 89 5.76 11.41 -4.06
N GLU A 90 6.27 12.63 -3.92
CA GLU A 90 6.73 13.21 -2.66
C GLU A 90 5.61 13.64 -1.70
N ASN A 91 4.39 13.88 -2.20
CA ASN A 91 3.44 14.73 -1.48
C ASN A 91 2.45 13.98 -0.59
N ALA A 92 2.74 12.75 -0.18
CA ALA A 92 1.90 12.02 0.76
C ALA A 92 1.80 12.75 2.13
N ASN A 93 0.60 12.82 2.71
CA ASN A 93 0.38 13.45 4.03
C ASN A 93 0.29 12.44 5.19
N SER A 94 0.46 11.15 4.89
CA SER A 94 0.62 10.04 5.84
C SER A 94 1.38 8.91 5.14
N HIS A 95 1.52 7.74 5.76
CA HIS A 95 2.30 6.66 5.16
C HIS A 95 1.70 6.15 3.85
N SER A 96 2.55 5.76 2.89
CA SER A 96 2.11 5.51 1.51
C SER A 96 1.34 4.21 1.35
N PHE A 97 1.90 3.07 1.76
CA PHE A 97 1.22 1.78 1.73
C PHE A 97 0.87 1.35 3.14
N ASP A 98 -0.37 0.91 3.31
CA ASP A 98 -0.95 0.60 4.59
C ASP A 98 -1.61 -0.77 4.59
N MET A 99 -1.51 -1.45 5.72
CA MET A 99 -2.44 -2.49 6.11
C MET A 99 -2.85 -2.23 7.56
N HIS A 100 -4.12 -1.91 7.79
CA HIS A 100 -4.68 -1.79 9.14
C HIS A 100 -4.53 -3.12 9.90
N GLY A 101 -4.63 -3.08 11.23
CA GLY A 101 -4.70 -4.28 12.05
C GLY A 101 -5.90 -4.30 13.00
N GLY A 102 -6.01 -5.37 13.79
CA GLY A 102 -7.13 -5.57 14.71
C GLY A 102 -7.34 -4.44 15.73
N ARG A 103 -6.27 -3.75 16.15
CA ARG A 103 -6.38 -2.54 16.99
C ARG A 103 -7.14 -1.41 16.29
N ASP A 104 -6.89 -1.20 14.99
CA ASP A 104 -7.60 -0.18 14.21
C ASP A 104 -9.08 -0.53 14.01
N ARG A 105 -9.40 -1.84 14.02
CA ARG A 105 -10.76 -2.38 13.89
C ARG A 105 -11.49 -2.55 15.23
N GLY A 106 -10.78 -2.47 16.35
CA GLY A 106 -11.34 -2.68 17.69
C GLY A 106 -11.91 -4.09 17.91
N ASP A 107 -11.28 -5.11 17.30
CA ASP A 107 -11.83 -6.48 17.27
C ASP A 107 -11.06 -7.49 18.13
N ASP A 108 -10.18 -7.00 19.03
CA ASP A 108 -9.34 -7.78 19.93
C ASP A 108 -8.37 -8.76 19.26
N THR A 109 -8.14 -8.63 17.96
CA THR A 109 -7.10 -9.39 17.24
C THR A 109 -5.83 -8.58 17.02
N HIS A 110 -4.76 -9.27 16.62
CA HIS A 110 -3.58 -8.65 16.04
C HIS A 110 -3.52 -8.81 14.52
N ILE A 111 -4.59 -9.29 13.87
CA ILE A 111 -4.58 -9.63 12.44
C ILE A 111 -4.48 -8.38 11.58
N ALA A 112 -3.61 -8.42 10.56
CA ALA A 112 -3.43 -7.36 9.56
C ALA A 112 -3.47 -7.94 8.13
N GLY A 113 -4.64 -8.42 7.72
CA GLY A 113 -4.84 -9.06 6.41
C GLY A 113 -4.10 -10.39 6.29
N ASP A 114 -4.01 -10.91 5.07
CA ASP A 114 -3.39 -12.21 4.80
C ASP A 114 -1.99 -12.06 4.19
N LEU A 115 -1.92 -11.70 2.90
CA LEU A 115 -0.68 -11.60 2.13
C LEU A 115 -0.47 -10.18 1.57
N MET A 116 0.67 -9.59 1.89
CA MET A 116 1.18 -8.43 1.16
C MET A 116 2.51 -8.75 0.49
N LEU A 117 2.56 -8.61 -0.83
CA LEU A 117 3.79 -8.61 -1.60
C LEU A 117 4.08 -7.17 -2.03
N ILE A 118 5.17 -6.58 -1.54
CA ILE A 118 5.52 -5.19 -1.85
C ILE A 118 6.93 -5.18 -2.43
N HIS A 119 7.05 -5.05 -3.74
CA HIS A 119 8.36 -5.16 -4.38
C HIS A 119 8.56 -4.36 -5.64
N HIS A 120 9.81 -3.98 -5.92
CA HIS A 120 10.16 -3.23 -7.13
C HIS A 120 9.43 -1.88 -7.27
N ASN A 121 8.93 -1.31 -6.16
CA ASN A 121 8.38 0.04 -6.15
C ASN A 121 9.48 1.07 -5.87
N THR A 122 9.25 2.31 -6.27
CA THR A 122 10.11 3.46 -5.97
C THR A 122 9.36 4.46 -5.10
N PHE A 123 9.91 4.83 -3.94
CA PHE A 123 9.27 5.72 -2.96
C PHE A 123 10.07 7.02 -2.77
N HIS A 124 9.50 8.14 -3.23
CA HIS A 124 10.06 9.48 -3.07
C HIS A 124 9.55 10.22 -1.83
N ALA A 125 8.37 9.86 -1.30
CA ALA A 125 7.81 10.46 -0.10
C ALA A 125 8.64 10.12 1.15
N THR A 126 9.65 10.96 1.45
CA THR A 126 10.57 10.77 2.59
C THR A 126 10.14 11.46 3.88
N SER A 127 9.15 12.36 3.80
CA SER A 127 8.59 13.07 4.96
C SER A 127 7.63 12.19 5.80
N VAL A 128 7.27 11.02 5.29
CA VAL A 128 6.36 10.03 5.89
C VAL A 128 6.93 8.62 5.72
N PRO A 129 6.48 7.62 6.49
CA PRO A 129 6.84 6.23 6.21
C PRO A 129 6.34 5.78 4.83
N ALA A 130 7.13 4.97 4.15
CA ALA A 130 6.69 4.37 2.89
C ALA A 130 5.65 3.27 3.14
N ILE A 131 5.88 2.40 4.11
CA ILE A 131 5.05 1.23 4.38
C ILE A 131 4.81 1.11 5.89
N VAL A 132 3.54 0.93 6.28
CA VAL A 132 3.16 0.63 7.67
C VAL A 132 2.17 -0.53 7.69
N ILE A 133 2.57 -1.63 8.34
CA ILE A 133 1.69 -2.79 8.62
C ILE A 133 1.30 -2.74 10.10
N ARG A 134 0.01 -2.63 10.41
CA ARG A 134 -0.49 -2.29 11.77
C ARG A 134 -0.96 -3.49 12.59
N GLY A 135 -0.36 -4.65 12.36
CA GLY A 135 -0.57 -5.90 13.06
C GLY A 135 0.29 -7.02 12.46
N ILE A 136 -0.11 -8.27 12.68
CA ILE A 136 0.52 -9.49 12.18
C ILE A 136 -0.28 -9.99 10.97
N PRO A 137 0.31 -10.02 9.76
CA PRO A 137 -0.29 -10.66 8.60
C PRO A 137 -0.53 -12.15 8.87
N GLN A 138 -1.65 -12.71 8.41
CA GLN A 138 -1.93 -14.13 8.64
C GLN A 138 -0.98 -15.04 7.87
N GLU A 139 -0.64 -14.65 6.64
CA GLU A 139 0.30 -15.39 5.79
C GLU A 139 1.69 -14.75 5.87
N SER A 140 1.87 -13.58 5.23
CA SER A 140 3.12 -12.84 5.28
C SER A 140 3.01 -11.40 4.73
N ALA A 141 3.92 -10.54 5.17
CA ALA A 141 4.30 -9.31 4.49
C ALA A 141 5.73 -9.47 3.95
N GLU A 142 5.90 -9.55 2.64
CA GLU A 142 7.20 -9.64 1.98
C GLU A 142 7.52 -8.31 1.30
N ILE A 143 8.53 -7.60 1.80
CA ILE A 143 8.91 -6.28 1.31
C ILE A 143 10.32 -6.32 0.74
N TYR A 144 10.48 -6.36 -0.57
CA TYR A 144 11.79 -6.61 -1.18
C TYR A 144 12.03 -5.91 -2.51
N ASN A 145 13.29 -5.70 -2.88
CA ASN A 145 13.69 -5.05 -4.12
C ASN A 145 13.04 -3.67 -4.36
N ASN A 146 12.55 -3.00 -3.32
CA ASN A 146 12.06 -1.63 -3.44
C ASN A 146 13.23 -0.65 -3.33
N TRP A 147 13.05 0.51 -3.92
CA TRP A 147 13.94 1.64 -3.74
C TRP A 147 13.25 2.74 -2.95
N PHE A 148 13.74 2.99 -1.75
CA PHE A 148 13.32 4.06 -0.87
C PHE A 148 14.34 5.19 -0.92
N LEU A 149 13.88 6.43 -1.11
CA LEU A 149 14.74 7.60 -0.98
C LEU A 149 15.03 7.95 0.49
N HIS A 150 14.35 7.29 1.44
CA HIS A 150 14.68 7.36 2.87
C HIS A 150 16.13 6.96 3.12
N THR A 151 16.80 7.66 4.03
CA THR A 151 18.18 7.35 4.42
C THR A 151 18.26 6.28 5.50
N ASN A 152 17.24 6.15 6.36
CA ASN A 152 17.18 5.11 7.38
C ASN A 152 16.05 4.12 7.08
N PRO A 153 16.30 2.80 7.11
CA PRO A 153 15.26 1.79 6.88
C PRO A 153 14.08 1.89 7.85
N THR A 154 14.32 2.27 9.10
CA THR A 154 13.30 2.42 10.15
C THR A 154 12.35 3.59 9.92
N ASP A 155 12.75 4.55 9.08
CA ASP A 155 11.88 5.66 8.68
C ASP A 155 10.94 5.22 7.56
N ALA A 156 11.39 4.31 6.69
CA ALA A 156 10.64 3.82 5.53
C ALA A 156 9.62 2.73 5.88
N ILE A 157 10.02 1.70 6.63
CA ILE A 157 9.21 0.51 6.90
C ILE A 157 8.94 0.39 8.39
N LYS A 158 7.67 0.24 8.76
CA LYS A 158 7.25 0.08 10.15
C LYS A 158 6.23 -1.05 10.30
N GLN A 159 6.33 -1.78 11.41
CA GLN A 159 5.27 -2.65 11.90
C GLN A 159 4.81 -2.14 13.26
N ASN A 160 3.52 -1.84 13.38
CA ASN A 160 2.94 -1.23 14.57
C ASN A 160 1.92 -2.17 15.22
N ASN A 161 1.61 -1.92 16.50
CA ASN A 161 0.63 -2.62 17.34
C ASN A 161 0.95 -4.09 17.69
N ALA A 162 1.52 -4.86 16.77
CA ALA A 162 2.02 -6.22 16.99
C ALA A 162 3.07 -6.56 15.93
N THR A 163 4.00 -7.47 16.24
CA THR A 163 5.12 -7.84 15.35
C THR A 163 5.11 -9.33 15.03
N GLY A 164 5.33 -9.68 13.78
CA GLY A 164 5.31 -11.06 13.29
C GLY A 164 4.97 -11.14 11.81
N ASN A 165 5.33 -12.24 11.16
CA ASN A 165 5.02 -12.53 9.75
C ASN A 165 5.35 -11.37 8.78
N MET A 166 6.37 -10.57 9.08
CA MET A 166 6.86 -9.51 8.19
C MET A 166 8.36 -9.69 7.96
N ARG A 167 8.76 -9.69 6.68
CA ARG A 167 10.16 -9.76 6.25
C ARG A 167 10.43 -8.65 5.26
N HIS A 168 11.57 -7.98 5.42
CA HIS A 168 12.06 -7.01 4.45
C HIS A 168 13.53 -7.24 4.12
N TYR A 169 13.85 -7.38 2.84
CA TYR A 169 15.19 -7.78 2.37
C TYR A 169 15.48 -7.20 0.99
N THR A 170 16.76 -7.04 0.66
CA THR A 170 17.21 -6.57 -0.68
C THR A 170 16.64 -5.20 -1.11
N ASN A 171 16.11 -4.41 -0.17
CA ASN A 171 15.68 -3.05 -0.43
C ASN A 171 16.88 -2.09 -0.48
N GLN A 172 16.73 -1.02 -1.25
CA GLN A 172 17.69 0.06 -1.37
C GLN A 172 17.20 1.30 -0.64
N TYR A 173 18.07 1.91 0.18
CA TYR A 173 17.78 3.11 0.97
C TYR A 173 18.81 4.18 0.62
N THR A 174 18.50 5.00 -0.37
CA THR A 174 19.41 6.07 -0.81
C THR A 174 18.65 7.11 -1.62
N PRO A 175 18.93 8.41 -1.41
CA PRO A 175 18.40 9.49 -2.25
C PRO A 175 18.81 9.37 -3.72
N ASN A 176 19.99 8.83 -4.00
CA ASN A 176 20.51 8.66 -5.35
C ASN A 176 20.31 7.23 -5.84
N ARG A 177 19.91 7.08 -7.11
CA ARG A 177 19.81 5.76 -7.75
C ARG A 177 21.21 5.19 -7.90
N VAL A 178 21.50 4.13 -7.15
CA VAL A 178 22.67 3.30 -7.39
C VAL A 178 22.22 2.13 -8.24
N LEU A 179 22.64 2.08 -9.50
CA LEU A 179 22.51 0.88 -10.32
C LEU A 179 23.46 -0.16 -9.71
N LYS A 180 22.93 -1.31 -9.31
CA LYS A 180 23.76 -2.46 -8.95
C LYS A 180 24.02 -3.23 -10.25
N ASP A 181 25.29 -3.57 -10.47
CA ASP A 181 25.74 -4.41 -11.59
C ASP A 181 25.08 -5.79 -11.57
#